data_AF-A0A7C8JXR1-F1
#
_entry.id   AF-A0A7C8JXR1-F1
#
_cell.length_a   1.000
_cell.length_b   1.000
_cell.length_c   1.000
_cell.angle_alpha   90.00
_cell.angle_beta   90.00
_cell.angle_gamma   90.00
#
_symmetry.space_group_name_H-M   'P 1'
#
loop_
_entity.id
_entity.type
_entity.pdbx_description
1 polymer ?
#
loop_
_entity_poly.entity_id
_entity_poly.type
_entity_poly.pdbx_seq_one_letter_code
_entity_poly.pdbx_strand_id
1 'polypeptide(L)'
;MEKVLAWSVAASAPEQEGEDRQLPRLDQDALAQLLMGGKSDADMMIEAMQCITDPTATLENREIAFDNLEQLVENLDNANNMENLKLWDPLVRQLQAVDKEMRFMAAWCIGTAVQNNEKSQDQFHKTKGVEQLIHLALNDSAPDVRSKALYAISSFVRNHQLALDQCLSKLPDGLKEEYSQKNLSAEDMDSIDELRTRLKSEGNKVAA
;
A
#
# COMPACT_ATOMS: atom_id res chain seq x y z
N MET A 1 -18.19 -14.59 -23.86
CA MET A 1 -17.44 -15.56 -23.03
C MET A 1 -17.55 -16.99 -23.56
N GLU A 2 -18.76 -17.56 -23.70
CA GLU A 2 -18.94 -18.94 -24.19
C GLU A 2 -18.29 -19.24 -25.55
N LYS A 3 -18.31 -18.29 -26.50
CA LYS A 3 -17.71 -18.47 -27.82
C LYS A 3 -16.18 -18.55 -27.81
N VAL A 4 -15.52 -17.90 -26.85
CA VAL A 4 -14.05 -17.93 -26.72
C VAL A 4 -13.60 -19.24 -26.08
N LEU A 5 -14.36 -19.72 -25.08
CA LEU A 5 -14.14 -21.05 -24.47
C LEU A 5 -14.40 -22.19 -25.46
N ALA A 6 -15.46 -22.08 -26.27
CA ALA A 6 -15.72 -23.06 -27.33
C ALA A 6 -14.60 -23.08 -28.38
N TRP A 7 -14.01 -21.93 -28.69
CA TRP A 7 -12.86 -21.85 -29.58
C TRP A 7 -11.60 -22.47 -28.97
N SER A 8 -11.25 -22.14 -27.72
CA SER A 8 -10.05 -22.69 -27.08
C SER A 8 -10.11 -24.21 -26.97
N VAL A 9 -11.28 -24.77 -26.63
CA VAL A 9 -11.49 -26.21 -26.57
C VAL A 9 -11.33 -26.85 -27.96
N ALA A 10 -11.91 -26.26 -29.01
CA ALA A 10 -11.79 -26.77 -30.38
C ALA A 10 -10.35 -26.66 -30.94
N ALA A 11 -9.61 -25.62 -30.55
CA ALA A 11 -8.22 -25.41 -30.97
C ALA A 11 -7.22 -26.33 -30.24
N SER A 12 -7.53 -26.74 -29.00
CA SER A 12 -6.68 -27.61 -28.18
C SER A 12 -6.95 -29.11 -28.34
N ALA A 13 -7.95 -29.51 -29.14
CA ALA A 13 -8.23 -30.91 -29.41
C ALA A 13 -7.10 -31.56 -30.25
N PRO A 14 -6.81 -32.87 -30.09
CA PRO A 14 -5.86 -33.57 -30.94
C PRO A 14 -6.37 -33.64 -32.39
N GLU A 15 -5.48 -33.51 -33.38
CA GLU A 15 -5.85 -33.64 -34.79
C GLU A 15 -6.15 -35.11 -35.10
N GLN A 16 -7.35 -35.39 -35.61
CA GLN A 16 -7.71 -36.70 -36.16
C GLN A 16 -7.52 -36.66 -37.67
N GLU A 17 -6.80 -37.65 -38.21
CA GLU A 17 -6.51 -37.73 -39.65
C GLU A 17 -7.81 -37.84 -40.47
N GLY A 18 -8.04 -36.86 -41.36
CA GLY A 18 -9.12 -36.90 -42.35
C GLY A 18 -10.30 -35.96 -42.08
N GLU A 19 -10.36 -35.28 -40.94
CA GLU A 19 -11.37 -34.24 -40.68
C GLU A 19 -10.79 -32.83 -40.81
N ASP A 20 -11.41 -32.02 -41.67
CA ASP A 20 -11.06 -30.61 -41.84
C ASP A 20 -11.54 -29.84 -40.59
N ARG A 21 -10.61 -29.44 -39.72
CA ARG A 21 -10.92 -28.80 -38.44
C ARG A 21 -11.56 -27.43 -38.66
N GLN A 22 -12.88 -27.35 -38.52
CA GLN A 22 -13.60 -26.09 -38.57
C GLN A 22 -13.55 -25.38 -37.21
N LEU A 23 -12.58 -24.48 -37.06
CA LEU A 23 -12.54 -23.60 -35.90
C LEU A 23 -13.70 -22.61 -35.96
N PRO A 24 -14.47 -22.44 -34.87
CA PRO A 24 -15.48 -21.39 -34.82
C PRO A 24 -14.81 -20.03 -35.03
N ARG A 25 -15.53 -19.07 -35.61
CA ARG A 25 -14.95 -17.74 -35.84
C ARG A 25 -14.72 -17.06 -34.50
N LEU A 26 -13.46 -16.71 -34.20
CA LEU A 26 -13.14 -15.88 -33.04
C LEU A 26 -13.80 -14.52 -33.20
N ASP A 27 -14.69 -14.22 -32.25
CA ASP A 27 -15.30 -12.91 -32.12
C ASP A 27 -14.24 -11.96 -31.53
N GLN A 28 -13.76 -11.04 -32.37
CA GLN A 28 -12.68 -10.10 -32.02
C GLN A 28 -13.08 -9.21 -30.83
N ASP A 29 -14.36 -8.85 -30.70
CA ASP A 29 -14.85 -8.02 -29.60
C ASP A 29 -14.93 -8.83 -28.31
N ALA A 30 -15.32 -10.11 -28.39
CA ALA A 30 -15.34 -11.00 -27.23
C ALA A 30 -13.92 -11.36 -26.75
N LEU A 31 -12.97 -11.49 -27.68
CA LEU A 31 -11.55 -11.69 -27.35
C LEU A 31 -10.93 -10.42 -26.78
N ALA A 32 -11.25 -9.25 -27.33
CA ALA A 32 -10.83 -7.96 -26.78
C ALA A 32 -11.44 -7.73 -25.39
N GLN A 33 -12.71 -8.06 -25.14
CA GLN A 33 -13.29 -8.00 -23.79
C GLN A 33 -12.64 -8.99 -22.82
N LEU A 34 -12.23 -10.17 -23.28
CA LEU A 34 -11.56 -11.15 -22.42
C LEU A 34 -10.12 -10.72 -22.08
N LEU A 35 -9.41 -10.11 -23.03
CA LEU A 35 -8.00 -9.70 -22.89
C LEU A 35 -7.83 -8.27 -22.32
N MET A 36 -8.80 -7.38 -22.57
CA MET A 36 -8.73 -5.94 -22.31
C MET A 36 -9.99 -5.39 -21.61
N GLY A 37 -10.99 -6.22 -21.34
CA GLY A 37 -12.26 -5.79 -20.73
C GLY A 37 -12.31 -5.92 -19.20
N GLY A 38 -11.20 -6.31 -18.57
CA GLY A 38 -11.03 -6.17 -17.13
C GLY A 38 -10.85 -4.69 -16.76
N LYS A 39 -11.22 -4.32 -15.52
CA LYS A 39 -10.85 -3.01 -14.97
C LYS A 39 -9.33 -2.88 -14.96
N SER A 40 -8.81 -1.70 -15.28
CA SER A 40 -7.38 -1.47 -15.11
C SER A 40 -7.03 -1.43 -13.63
N ASP A 41 -5.78 -1.69 -13.27
CA ASP A 41 -5.31 -1.55 -11.89
C ASP A 41 -5.58 -0.14 -11.35
N ALA A 42 -5.42 0.89 -12.19
CA ALA A 42 -5.75 2.27 -11.82
C ALA A 42 -7.24 2.44 -11.47
N ASP A 43 -8.15 1.84 -12.23
CA ASP A 43 -9.59 1.88 -11.93
C ASP A 43 -9.88 1.14 -10.62
N MET A 44 -9.27 -0.02 -10.40
CA MET A 44 -9.44 -0.80 -9.17
C MET A 44 -8.90 -0.06 -7.93
N MET A 45 -7.77 0.64 -8.05
CA MET A 45 -7.21 1.47 -6.98
C MET A 45 -8.14 2.64 -6.63
N ILE A 46 -8.71 3.30 -7.65
CA ILE A 46 -9.69 4.39 -7.46
C ILE A 46 -10.93 3.86 -6.74
N GLU A 47 -11.50 2.74 -7.20
CA GLU A 47 -12.70 2.14 -6.61
C GLU A 47 -12.46 1.69 -5.16
N ALA A 48 -11.30 1.10 -4.87
CA ALA A 48 -10.91 0.76 -3.52
C ALA A 48 -10.89 2.00 -2.63
N MET A 49 -10.25 3.09 -3.06
CA MET A 49 -10.20 4.34 -2.30
C MET A 49 -11.58 4.99 -2.13
N GLN A 50 -12.45 4.89 -3.13
CA GLN A 50 -13.84 5.36 -3.04
C GLN A 50 -14.59 4.60 -1.94
N CYS A 51 -14.49 3.27 -1.90
CA CYS A 51 -15.10 2.47 -0.83
C CYS A 51 -14.51 2.83 0.55
N ILE A 52 -13.19 2.91 0.67
CA ILE A 52 -12.47 3.26 1.91
C ILE A 52 -12.95 4.60 2.47
N THR A 53 -13.21 5.59 1.61
CA THR A 53 -13.58 6.94 2.02
C THR A 53 -15.09 7.17 2.10
N ASP A 54 -15.92 6.22 1.68
CA ASP A 54 -17.37 6.35 1.69
C ASP A 54 -17.92 6.18 3.13
N PRO A 55 -18.48 7.24 3.76
CA PRO A 55 -19.02 7.17 5.12
C PRO A 55 -20.19 6.18 5.27
N THR A 56 -20.82 5.78 4.18
CA THR A 56 -21.97 4.86 4.16
C THR A 56 -21.58 3.38 4.00
N ALA A 57 -20.35 3.10 3.57
CA ALA A 57 -19.83 1.73 3.49
C ALA A 57 -19.67 1.12 4.90
N THR A 58 -19.96 -0.18 5.02
CA THR A 58 -19.69 -0.94 6.25
C THR A 58 -18.19 -1.05 6.49
N LEU A 59 -17.79 -1.24 7.75
CA LEU A 59 -16.38 -1.44 8.09
C LEU A 59 -15.78 -2.63 7.33
N GLU A 60 -16.49 -3.76 7.27
CA GLU A 60 -16.09 -4.96 6.53
C GLU A 60 -15.81 -4.66 5.04
N ASN A 61 -16.69 -3.91 4.38
CA ASN A 61 -16.47 -3.54 2.97
C ASN A 61 -15.26 -2.61 2.79
N ARG A 62 -14.99 -1.74 3.76
CA ARG A 62 -13.79 -0.89 3.74
C ARG A 62 -12.52 -1.69 3.99
N GLU A 63 -12.55 -2.68 4.88
CA GLU A 63 -11.42 -3.60 5.12
C GLU A 63 -11.09 -4.38 3.84
N ILE A 64 -12.10 -4.94 3.17
CA ILE A 64 -11.92 -5.60 1.86
C ILE A 64 -11.32 -4.64 0.83
N ALA A 65 -11.79 -3.39 0.79
CA ALA A 65 -11.26 -2.39 -0.13
C ALA A 65 -9.80 -2.02 0.20
N PHE A 66 -9.43 -1.97 1.47
CA PHE A 66 -8.04 -1.81 1.89
C PHE A 66 -7.18 -3.01 1.49
N ASP A 67 -7.64 -4.24 1.70
CA ASP A 67 -6.92 -5.45 1.29
C ASP A 67 -6.66 -5.46 -0.23
N ASN A 68 -7.65 -5.05 -1.02
CA ASN A 68 -7.50 -4.91 -2.47
C ASN A 68 -6.48 -3.83 -2.84
N LEU A 69 -6.54 -2.66 -2.18
CA LEU A 69 -5.57 -1.59 -2.42
C LEU A 69 -4.15 -2.03 -2.03
N GLU A 70 -3.99 -2.70 -0.90
CA GLU A 70 -2.71 -3.18 -0.39
C GLU A 70 -2.05 -4.13 -1.39
N GLN A 71 -2.79 -5.13 -1.90
CA GLN A 71 -2.32 -6.04 -2.95
C GLN A 71 -1.93 -5.30 -4.24
N LEU A 72 -2.73 -4.30 -4.65
CA LEU A 72 -2.43 -3.53 -5.87
C LEU A 72 -1.14 -2.73 -5.74
N VAL A 73 -0.87 -2.14 -4.57
CA VAL A 73 0.34 -1.33 -4.33
C VAL A 73 1.58 -2.15 -3.96
N GLU A 74 1.48 -3.49 -3.88
CA GLU A 74 2.67 -4.36 -3.92
C GLU A 74 3.40 -4.24 -5.27
N ASN A 75 2.67 -3.91 -6.35
CA ASN A 75 3.25 -3.60 -7.63
C ASN A 75 3.81 -2.16 -7.65
N LEU A 76 5.10 -2.02 -7.97
CA LEU A 76 5.79 -0.72 -7.96
C LEU A 76 5.20 0.31 -8.93
N ASP A 77 4.71 -0.11 -10.09
CA ASP A 77 4.09 0.80 -11.06
C ASP A 77 2.78 1.36 -10.51
N ASN A 78 1.96 0.52 -9.88
CA ASN A 78 0.72 0.92 -9.21
C ASN A 78 1.00 1.84 -8.03
N ALA A 79 1.93 1.46 -7.13
CA ALA A 79 2.35 2.29 -6.01
C ALA A 79 2.80 3.68 -6.47
N ASN A 80 3.63 3.73 -7.53
CA ASN A 80 4.12 4.98 -8.09
C ASN A 80 3.05 5.81 -8.81
N ASN A 81 1.91 5.20 -9.17
CA ASN A 81 0.77 5.86 -9.78
C ASN A 81 -0.17 6.50 -8.76
N MET A 82 -0.03 6.18 -7.45
CA MET A 82 -0.83 6.76 -6.37
C MET A 82 -0.89 8.30 -6.41
N GLU A 83 0.23 8.95 -6.73
CA GLU A 83 0.30 10.42 -6.89
C GLU A 83 -0.54 10.92 -8.05
N ASN A 84 -0.42 10.31 -9.22
CA ASN A 84 -1.20 10.71 -10.41
C ASN A 84 -2.69 10.52 -10.19
N LEU A 85 -3.06 9.45 -9.49
CA LEU A 85 -4.43 9.13 -9.11
C LEU A 85 -4.93 9.93 -7.88
N LYS A 86 -4.07 10.74 -7.26
CA LYS A 86 -4.36 11.55 -6.06
C LYS A 86 -4.84 10.75 -4.86
N LEU A 87 -4.28 9.56 -4.67
CA LEU A 87 -4.70 8.60 -3.64
C LEU A 87 -3.93 8.72 -2.31
N TRP A 88 -2.79 9.40 -2.30
CA TRP A 88 -2.00 9.61 -1.07
C TRP A 88 -2.78 10.37 0.01
N ASP A 89 -3.35 11.52 -0.33
CA ASP A 89 -4.13 12.34 0.61
C ASP A 89 -5.30 11.60 1.27
N PRO A 90 -6.22 10.94 0.52
CA PRO A 90 -7.30 10.21 1.14
C PRO A 90 -6.82 9.01 1.96
N LEU A 91 -5.74 8.33 1.56
CA LEU A 91 -5.12 7.24 2.33
C LEU A 91 -4.53 7.75 3.66
N VAL A 92 -3.75 8.83 3.62
CA VAL A 92 -3.15 9.45 4.81
C VAL A 92 -4.22 9.88 5.81
N ARG A 93 -5.35 10.44 5.37
CA ARG A 93 -6.45 10.81 6.27
C ARG A 93 -6.97 9.62 7.10
N GLN A 94 -6.89 8.39 6.58
CA GLN A 94 -7.36 7.21 7.31
C GLN A 94 -6.47 6.82 8.49
N LEU A 95 -5.23 7.33 8.59
CA LEU A 95 -4.41 7.19 9.79
C LEU A 95 -5.03 7.87 11.03
N GLN A 96 -6.03 8.74 10.84
CA GLN A 96 -6.76 9.42 11.91
C GLN A 96 -8.18 8.88 12.10
N ALA A 97 -8.53 7.76 11.46
CA ALA A 97 -9.86 7.17 11.56
C ALA A 97 -10.19 6.76 13.01
N VAL A 98 -11.48 6.80 13.35
CA VAL A 98 -11.98 6.38 14.66
C VAL A 98 -11.77 4.88 14.86
N ASP A 99 -12.09 4.09 13.83
CA ASP A 99 -11.94 2.64 13.83
C ASP A 99 -10.46 2.25 13.75
N LYS A 100 -10.03 1.32 14.62
CA LYS A 100 -8.61 0.91 14.67
C LYS A 100 -8.19 0.18 13.39
N GLU A 101 -9.12 -0.56 12.79
CA GLU A 101 -8.94 -1.37 11.59
C GLU A 101 -8.54 -0.46 10.42
N MET A 102 -9.21 0.68 10.29
CA MET A 102 -8.88 1.67 9.26
C MET A 102 -7.47 2.27 9.44
N ARG A 103 -7.09 2.62 10.69
CA ARG A 103 -5.74 3.13 10.97
C ARG A 103 -4.66 2.09 10.69
N PHE A 104 -4.90 0.83 11.09
CA PHE A 104 -4.03 -0.30 10.83
C PHE A 104 -3.83 -0.50 9.32
N MET A 105 -4.92 -0.62 8.57
CA MET A 105 -4.87 -0.88 7.12
C MET A 105 -4.26 0.28 6.33
N ALA A 106 -4.52 1.52 6.74
CA ALA A 106 -3.90 2.69 6.12
C ALA A 106 -2.38 2.70 6.32
N ALA A 107 -1.91 2.44 7.54
CA ALA A 107 -0.47 2.31 7.80
C ALA A 107 0.15 1.16 7.02
N TRP A 108 -0.58 0.04 6.87
CA TRP A 108 -0.12 -1.09 6.07
C TRP A 108 0.04 -0.71 4.59
N CYS A 109 -1.01 -0.20 3.93
CA CYS A 109 -0.96 0.20 2.53
C CYS A 109 0.17 1.21 2.26
N ILE A 110 0.35 2.19 3.15
CA ILE A 110 1.46 3.16 3.05
C ILE A 110 2.81 2.45 3.12
N GLY A 111 3.00 1.58 4.12
CA GLY A 111 4.24 0.84 4.29
C GLY A 111 4.58 -0.05 3.09
N THR A 112 3.59 -0.73 2.52
CA THR A 112 3.73 -1.55 1.31
C THR A 112 4.14 -0.71 0.11
N ALA A 113 3.42 0.39 -0.16
CA ALA A 113 3.68 1.25 -1.32
C ALA A 113 5.09 1.88 -1.33
N VAL A 114 5.61 2.26 -0.16
CA VAL A 114 6.92 2.94 -0.04
C VAL A 114 8.10 1.98 0.16
N GLN A 115 7.86 0.70 0.42
CA GLN A 115 8.91 -0.25 0.76
C GLN A 115 9.89 -0.44 -0.41
N ASN A 116 11.16 -0.07 -0.20
CA ASN A 116 12.22 -0.15 -1.22
C ASN A 116 11.82 0.53 -2.54
N ASN A 117 11.05 1.62 -2.46
CA ASN A 117 10.50 2.33 -3.61
C ASN A 117 10.73 3.84 -3.48
N GLU A 118 11.89 4.31 -3.92
CA GLU A 118 12.34 5.71 -3.83
C GLU A 118 11.27 6.70 -4.34
N LYS A 119 10.65 6.41 -5.48
CA LYS A 119 9.63 7.29 -6.06
C LYS A 119 8.39 7.42 -5.18
N SER A 120 7.94 6.33 -4.56
CA SER A 120 6.81 6.38 -3.62
C SER A 120 7.21 6.98 -2.27
N GLN A 121 8.46 6.78 -1.82
CA GLN A 121 9.02 7.49 -0.66
C GLN A 121 9.01 9.01 -0.91
N ASP A 122 9.50 9.49 -2.05
CA ASP A 122 9.47 10.90 -2.45
C ASP A 122 8.05 11.48 -2.52
N GLN A 123 7.08 10.71 -3.01
CA GLN A 123 5.68 11.13 -3.03
C GLN A 123 5.12 11.24 -1.61
N PHE A 124 5.31 10.21 -0.78
CA PHE A 124 4.84 10.20 0.60
C PHE A 124 5.49 11.31 1.45
N HIS A 125 6.76 11.64 1.21
CA HIS A 125 7.49 12.74 1.87
C HIS A 125 6.80 14.10 1.70
N LYS A 126 6.04 14.31 0.62
CA LYS A 126 5.29 15.57 0.37
C LYS A 126 4.02 15.68 1.22
N THR A 127 3.59 14.60 1.85
CA THR A 127 2.36 14.53 2.65
C THR A 127 2.62 14.86 4.12
N LYS A 128 1.55 14.90 4.94
CA LYS A 128 1.65 14.94 6.41
C LYS A 128 1.69 13.55 7.06
N GLY A 129 1.82 12.48 6.27
CA GLY A 129 1.66 11.11 6.73
C GLY A 129 2.70 10.68 7.75
N VAL A 130 3.96 11.09 7.60
CA VAL A 130 5.03 10.68 8.54
C VAL A 130 4.76 11.15 9.98
N GLU A 131 4.24 12.38 10.16
CA GLU A 131 3.90 12.91 11.47
C GLU A 131 2.75 12.10 12.11
N GLN A 132 1.78 11.68 11.30
CA GLN A 132 0.67 10.85 11.75
C GLN A 132 1.12 9.43 12.09
N LEU A 133 2.00 8.82 11.29
CA LEU A 133 2.58 7.51 11.60
C LEU A 133 3.37 7.54 12.91
N ILE A 134 4.18 8.60 13.14
CA ILE A 134 4.89 8.78 14.41
C ILE A 134 3.90 8.90 15.57
N HIS A 135 2.84 9.70 15.41
CA HIS A 135 1.81 9.82 16.43
C HIS A 135 1.16 8.47 16.75
N LEU A 136 0.78 7.67 15.74
CA LEU A 136 0.23 6.33 15.96
C LEU A 136 1.22 5.41 16.64
N ALA A 137 2.48 5.36 16.18
CA ALA A 137 3.51 4.51 16.75
C ALA A 137 3.77 4.77 18.24
N LEU A 138 3.57 6.00 18.70
CA LEU A 138 3.83 6.41 20.08
C LEU A 138 2.58 6.43 20.97
N ASN A 139 1.38 6.64 20.41
CA ASN A 139 0.20 6.98 21.22
C ASN A 139 -1.04 6.13 20.94
N ASP A 140 -1.05 5.30 19.88
CA ASP A 140 -2.24 4.49 19.61
C ASP A 140 -2.45 3.45 20.72
N SER A 141 -3.68 3.35 21.22
CA SER A 141 -4.08 2.35 22.22
C SER A 141 -3.86 0.91 21.74
N ALA A 142 -3.98 0.66 20.44
CA ALA A 142 -3.95 -0.67 19.84
C ALA A 142 -2.50 -1.07 19.45
N PRO A 143 -1.91 -2.12 20.06
CA PRO A 143 -0.51 -2.49 19.80
C PRO A 143 -0.22 -2.94 18.37
N ASP A 144 -1.21 -3.49 17.68
CA ASP A 144 -1.18 -3.86 16.27
C ASP A 144 -1.05 -2.63 15.37
N VAL A 145 -1.83 -1.56 15.62
CA VAL A 145 -1.72 -0.27 14.93
C VAL A 145 -0.35 0.34 15.13
N ARG A 146 0.16 0.38 16.38
CA ARG A 146 1.53 0.87 16.65
C ARG A 146 2.58 0.10 15.86
N SER A 147 2.47 -1.22 15.86
CA SER A 147 3.40 -2.10 15.14
C SER A 147 3.37 -1.87 13.63
N LYS A 148 2.19 -1.64 13.06
CA LYS A 148 2.04 -1.37 11.61
C LYS A 148 2.50 0.03 11.24
N ALA A 149 2.29 1.03 12.09
CA ALA A 149 2.88 2.36 11.91
C ALA A 149 4.42 2.31 11.92
N LEU A 150 5.02 1.55 12.82
CA LEU A 150 6.48 1.34 12.85
C LEU A 150 7.00 0.61 11.61
N TYR A 151 6.24 -0.35 11.07
CA TYR A 151 6.54 -0.98 9.79
C TYR A 151 6.57 0.07 8.67
N ALA A 152 5.53 0.91 8.57
CA ALA A 152 5.45 1.95 7.55
C ALA A 152 6.58 2.99 7.66
N ILE A 153 6.90 3.44 8.88
CA ILE A 153 8.04 4.34 9.13
C ILE A 153 9.35 3.69 8.67
N SER A 154 9.60 2.43 9.06
CA SER A 154 10.80 1.70 8.64
C SER A 154 10.88 1.58 7.12
N SER A 155 9.78 1.21 6.45
CA SER A 155 9.73 1.13 4.98
C SER A 155 9.97 2.48 4.32
N PHE A 156 9.48 3.57 4.92
CA PHE A 156 9.66 4.92 4.40
C PHE A 156 11.10 5.43 4.48
N VAL A 157 11.82 5.14 5.57
CA VAL A 157 13.15 5.73 5.82
C VAL A 157 14.32 4.90 5.29
N ARG A 158 14.15 3.58 5.11
CA ARG A 158 15.26 2.71 4.66
C ARG A 158 15.71 3.08 3.26
N ASN A 159 17.03 3.22 3.10
CA ASN A 159 17.71 3.62 1.87
C ASN A 159 17.28 5.00 1.32
N HIS A 160 16.66 5.86 2.14
CA HIS A 160 16.14 7.15 1.71
C HIS A 160 16.42 8.26 2.74
N GLN A 161 17.56 8.94 2.60
CA GLN A 161 18.02 9.92 3.60
C GLN A 161 17.05 11.09 3.81
N LEU A 162 16.43 11.61 2.75
CA LEU A 162 15.43 12.69 2.88
C LEU A 162 14.22 12.29 3.71
N ALA A 163 13.84 11.00 3.66
CA ALA A 163 12.73 10.46 4.44
C ALA A 163 13.13 10.28 5.90
N LEU A 164 14.35 9.77 6.15
CA LEU A 164 14.93 9.68 7.48
C LEU A 164 15.02 11.05 8.16
N ASP A 165 15.63 12.03 7.48
CA ASP A 165 15.78 13.39 8.01
C ASP A 165 14.43 14.02 8.37
N GLN A 166 13.42 13.83 7.49
CA GLN A 166 12.07 14.28 7.77
C GLN A 166 11.48 13.58 8.99
N CYS A 167 11.60 12.24 9.08
CA CYS A 167 11.13 11.47 10.22
C CYS A 167 11.76 11.97 11.53
N LEU A 168 13.08 12.15 11.57
CA LEU A 168 13.80 12.66 12.75
C LEU A 168 13.35 14.09 13.13
N SER A 169 13.11 14.96 12.14
CA SER A 169 12.60 16.32 12.38
C SER A 169 11.18 16.36 12.98
N LYS A 170 10.42 15.27 12.85
CA LYS A 170 9.04 15.13 13.32
C LYS A 170 8.91 14.34 14.62
N LEU A 171 10.01 13.80 15.15
CA LEU A 171 10.02 13.17 16.46
C LEU A 171 9.68 14.18 17.58
N PRO A 172 9.08 13.72 18.70
CA PRO A 172 8.95 14.52 19.92
C PRO A 172 10.30 15.01 20.44
N ASP A 173 10.33 16.15 21.12
CA ASP A 173 11.57 16.88 21.46
C ASP A 173 12.63 16.01 22.15
N GLY A 174 12.26 15.19 23.13
CA GLY A 174 13.22 14.32 23.83
C GLY A 174 13.87 13.26 22.93
N LEU A 175 13.14 12.71 21.95
CA LEU A 175 13.70 11.77 20.98
C LEU A 175 14.48 12.50 19.89
N LYS A 176 14.00 13.67 19.47
CA LYS A 176 14.69 14.50 18.48
C LYS A 176 16.08 14.91 18.95
N GLU A 177 16.21 15.33 20.21
CA GLU A 177 17.50 15.63 20.83
C GLU A 177 18.42 14.40 20.83
N GLU A 178 17.92 13.23 21.25
CA GLU A 178 18.67 11.96 21.26
C GLU A 178 19.25 11.63 19.87
N TYR A 179 18.44 11.72 18.82
CA TYR A 179 18.85 11.33 17.47
C TYR A 179 19.61 12.41 16.70
N SER A 180 19.48 13.68 17.05
CA SER A 180 20.28 14.77 16.47
C SER A 180 21.79 14.60 16.68
N GLN A 181 22.18 13.88 17.74
CA GLN A 181 23.58 13.63 18.09
C GLN A 181 24.17 12.39 17.40
N LYS A 182 23.33 11.49 16.88
CA LYS A 182 23.76 10.16 16.39
C LYS A 182 24.14 10.13 14.90
N ASN A 183 23.88 11.19 14.13
CA ASN A 183 24.17 11.30 12.69
C ASN A 183 23.82 10.03 11.88
N LEU A 184 22.53 9.64 11.91
CA LEU A 184 22.06 8.38 11.31
C LEU A 184 22.14 8.43 9.78
N SER A 185 22.55 7.30 9.19
CA SER A 185 22.45 7.02 7.77
C SER A 185 21.23 6.15 7.48
N ALA A 186 20.48 6.48 6.44
CA ALA A 186 19.37 5.68 5.96
C ALA A 186 19.80 4.31 5.36
N GLU A 187 21.08 4.15 5.03
CA GLU A 187 21.66 2.90 4.51
C GLU A 187 22.14 1.97 5.64
N ASP A 188 22.27 2.48 6.86
CA ASP A 188 22.65 1.69 8.03
C ASP A 188 21.41 1.03 8.64
N MET A 189 21.16 -0.21 8.22
CA MET A 189 19.98 -0.97 8.64
C MET A 189 19.93 -1.24 10.15
N ASP A 190 21.09 -1.40 10.80
CA ASP A 190 21.16 -1.64 12.24
C ASP A 190 20.73 -0.38 13.00
N SER A 191 21.18 0.79 12.57
CA SER A 191 20.75 2.08 13.12
C SER A 191 19.24 2.33 12.93
N ILE A 192 18.70 1.97 11.77
CA ILE A 192 17.24 2.08 11.53
C ILE A 192 16.46 1.11 12.42
N ASP A 193 16.96 -0.11 12.65
CA ASP A 193 16.34 -1.07 13.56
C ASP A 193 16.43 -0.66 15.02
N GLU A 194 17.51 0.00 15.43
CA GLU A 194 17.62 0.64 16.75
C GLU A 194 16.56 1.75 16.90
N LEU A 195 16.44 2.65 15.92
CA LEU A 195 15.40 3.69 15.90
C LEU A 195 14.00 3.09 16.04
N ARG A 196 13.68 2.09 15.23
CA ARG A 196 12.39 1.40 15.28
C ARG A 196 12.14 0.78 16.66
N THR A 197 13.15 0.13 17.25
CA THR A 197 13.05 -0.49 18.57
C THR A 197 12.86 0.54 19.68
N ARG A 198 13.57 1.68 19.59
CA ARG A 198 13.45 2.81 20.50
C ARG A 198 12.04 3.39 20.48
N LEU A 199 11.48 3.64 19.30
CA LEU A 199 10.11 4.15 19.13
C LEU A 199 9.08 3.15 19.67
N LYS A 200 9.26 1.85 19.40
CA LYS A 200 8.41 0.79 19.95
C LYS A 200 8.41 0.79 21.48
N SER A 201 9.57 0.96 22.10
CA SER A 201 9.70 1.04 23.56
C SER A 201 8.96 2.23 24.14
N GLU A 202 9.07 3.41 23.53
CA GLU A 202 8.29 4.59 23.96
C GLU A 202 6.78 4.38 23.84
N GLY A 203 6.30 3.87 22.70
CA GLY A 203 4.86 3.63 22.51
C GLY A 203 4.28 2.62 23.50
N ASN A 204 5.09 1.67 23.99
CA ASN A 204 4.65 0.72 25.00
C ASN A 204 4.56 1.31 26.41
N LYS A 205 5.27 2.40 26.71
CA LYS A 205 5.16 3.09 28.01
C LYS A 205 3.83 3.81 28.16
N VAL A 206 3.28 4.32 27.04
CA VAL A 206 2.01 5.07 27.03
C VAL A 206 0.80 4.13 27.18
N ALA A 207 0.96 2.85 26.81
CA ALA A 207 -0.10 1.84 26.90
C ALA A 207 -0.18 1.11 28.26
N ALA A 208 0.75 1.41 29.18
CA ALA A 208 0.83 0.81 30.52
C ALA A 208 0.28 1.77 31.58
#